data_AF-A0A2N8PRC5-F1
#
_entry.id   AF-A0A2N8PRC5-F1
#
_cell.length_a   1.000
_cell.length_b   1.000
_cell.length_c   1.000
_cell.angle_alpha   90.00
_cell.angle_beta   90.00
_cell.angle_gamma   90.00
#
_symmetry.space_group_name_H-M   'P 1'
#
loop_
_entity.id
_entity.type
_entity.pdbx_description
1 polymer ?
#
loop_
_entity_poly.entity_id
_entity_poly.type
_entity_poly.pdbx_seq_one_letter_code
_entity_poly.pdbx_strand_id
1 'polypeptide(L)'
;MTRPAKGVTARLEPCWVQRLSPQPPPWSPLWEGHRPGDGAVYMRVCPHTAGAAFVAAGVFVPGPTFWAATPPPSRTVDPEVLALQAVDRMRLSGPDIQSPAAGRRYLVGMPMWMHAGVSPTTFGPNTASATAGAVTVTATARVTGIRWAMGDGTTVSCPGPGALYKPSYGKRTSPDCGHAYTHTSADQSGSKYTVSATSQWQVDWVGAGQHGQFTMERTSQVRVSVGELQALG
;
A
#
# COMPACT_ATOMS: atom_id res chain seq x y z
N MET A 1 34.27 -9.73 22.86
CA MET A 1 33.16 -10.66 22.54
C MET A 1 32.34 -10.04 21.42
N THR A 2 32.63 -10.41 20.18
CA THR A 2 32.07 -9.79 18.98
C THR A 2 31.03 -10.75 18.39
N ARG A 3 29.77 -10.30 18.26
CA ARG A 3 28.68 -11.09 17.66
C ARG A 3 28.97 -11.33 16.17
N PRO A 4 28.76 -12.55 15.62
CA PRO A 4 28.82 -12.74 14.17
C PRO A 4 27.56 -12.20 13.51
N ALA A 5 27.74 -11.51 12.39
CA ALA A 5 26.66 -11.03 11.54
C ALA A 5 25.90 -12.22 10.91
N LYS A 6 24.56 -12.18 10.98
CA LYS A 6 23.67 -13.08 10.25
C LYS A 6 23.91 -12.89 8.75
N GLY A 7 24.52 -13.88 8.11
CA GLY A 7 24.64 -13.95 6.66
C GLY A 7 23.24 -13.97 6.04
N VAL A 8 22.94 -12.97 5.21
CA VAL A 8 21.80 -13.00 4.31
C VAL A 8 22.11 -14.08 3.28
N THR A 9 21.53 -15.27 3.43
CA THR A 9 21.48 -16.24 2.33
C THR A 9 20.59 -15.63 1.26
N ALA A 10 21.20 -15.04 0.24
CA ALA A 10 20.51 -14.64 -0.97
C ALA A 10 19.82 -15.89 -1.54
N ARG A 11 18.50 -15.93 -1.49
CA ARG A 11 17.70 -16.96 -2.15
C ARG A 11 18.03 -16.85 -3.63
N LEU A 12 18.78 -17.81 -4.18
CA LEU A 12 19.07 -17.87 -5.62
C LEU A 12 17.73 -17.83 -6.34
N GLU A 13 17.47 -16.74 -7.06
CA GLU A 13 16.21 -16.58 -7.78
C GLU A 13 16.13 -17.64 -8.89
N PRO A 14 15.09 -18.47 -8.95
CA PRO A 14 14.95 -19.45 -10.03
C PRO A 14 14.87 -18.79 -11.41
N CYS A 15 15.38 -19.45 -12.46
CA CYS A 15 15.28 -18.91 -13.82
C CYS A 15 13.81 -18.68 -14.25
N TRP A 16 13.57 -17.78 -15.20
CA TRP A 16 12.26 -17.55 -15.81
C TRP A 16 12.33 -17.60 -17.34
N VAL A 17 11.17 -17.70 -18.00
CA VAL A 17 11.05 -17.69 -19.46
C VAL A 17 10.47 -16.36 -19.93
N GLN A 18 11.07 -15.76 -20.94
CA GLN A 18 10.64 -14.49 -21.54
C GLN A 18 10.44 -14.67 -23.04
N ARG A 19 9.36 -14.10 -23.60
CA ARG A 19 9.16 -14.07 -25.05
C ARG A 19 10.20 -13.15 -25.70
N LEU A 20 10.87 -13.62 -26.76
CA LEU A 20 11.88 -12.82 -27.45
C LEU A 20 11.23 -11.63 -28.16
N SER A 21 11.83 -10.44 -28.06
CA SER A 21 11.34 -9.23 -28.73
C SER A 21 12.53 -8.42 -29.27
N PRO A 22 12.62 -8.16 -30.58
CA PRO A 22 11.70 -8.62 -31.64
C PRO A 22 11.77 -10.14 -31.87
N GLN A 23 10.72 -10.72 -32.44
CA GLN A 23 10.77 -12.11 -32.91
C GLN A 23 11.77 -12.24 -34.06
N PRO A 24 12.46 -13.38 -34.18
CA PRO A 24 13.48 -13.54 -35.20
C PRO A 24 12.84 -13.63 -36.60
N PRO A 25 13.59 -13.28 -37.67
CA PRO A 25 13.08 -13.37 -39.04
C PRO A 25 12.61 -14.79 -39.40
N PRO A 26 11.72 -14.96 -40.41
CA PRO A 26 11.15 -16.25 -40.76
C PRO A 26 12.16 -17.36 -41.11
N TRP A 27 13.33 -16.99 -41.62
CA TRP A 27 14.41 -17.92 -41.98
C TRP A 27 15.30 -18.29 -40.79
N SER A 28 15.02 -17.80 -39.58
CA SER A 28 15.88 -18.03 -38.43
C SER A 28 15.83 -19.50 -38.00
N PRO A 29 16.98 -20.14 -37.70
CA PRO A 29 16.99 -21.50 -37.15
C PRO A 29 16.32 -21.58 -35.77
N LEU A 30 16.11 -20.45 -35.10
CA LEU A 30 15.41 -20.38 -33.81
C LEU A 30 13.94 -20.80 -33.87
N TRP A 31 13.37 -20.90 -35.07
CA TRP A 31 12.02 -21.43 -35.27
C TRP A 31 11.96 -22.95 -35.20
N GLU A 32 13.10 -23.66 -35.12
CA GLU A 32 13.16 -25.13 -35.01
C GLU A 32 12.35 -25.86 -36.09
N GLY A 33 12.29 -25.27 -37.30
CA GLY A 33 11.53 -25.80 -38.45
C GLY A 33 10.06 -25.37 -38.52
N HIS A 34 9.56 -24.63 -37.52
CA HIS A 34 8.21 -24.08 -37.51
C HIS A 34 8.10 -22.76 -38.26
N ARG A 35 6.88 -22.36 -38.64
CA ARG A 35 6.66 -21.08 -39.33
C ARG A 35 6.36 -19.97 -38.30
N PRO A 36 6.77 -18.72 -38.56
CA PRO A 36 6.25 -17.58 -37.81
C PRO A 36 4.72 -17.55 -37.86
N GLY A 37 4.08 -17.49 -36.70
CA GLY A 37 2.62 -17.57 -36.56
C GLY A 37 2.12 -18.87 -35.91
N ASP A 38 2.87 -19.97 -36.03
CA ASP A 38 2.54 -21.27 -35.38
C ASP A 38 2.94 -21.30 -33.88
N GLY A 39 3.62 -20.26 -33.42
CA GLY A 39 4.16 -20.13 -32.06
C GLY A 39 5.05 -18.90 -31.94
N ALA A 40 5.91 -18.87 -30.92
CA ALA A 40 6.91 -17.82 -30.75
C ALA A 40 8.23 -18.39 -30.21
N VAL A 41 9.32 -17.64 -30.42
CA VAL A 41 10.62 -17.93 -29.82
C VAL A 41 10.70 -17.25 -28.45
N TYR A 42 11.16 -18.02 -27.46
CA TYR A 42 11.33 -17.62 -26.06
C TYR A 42 12.80 -17.77 -25.64
N MET A 43 13.19 -17.12 -24.54
CA MET A 43 14.51 -17.25 -23.92
C MET A 43 14.37 -17.56 -22.42
N ARG A 44 15.23 -18.44 -21.89
CA ARG A 44 15.33 -18.69 -20.45
C ARG A 44 16.34 -17.73 -19.82
N VAL A 45 15.90 -16.90 -18.89
CA VAL A 45 16.75 -15.93 -18.17
C VAL A 45 17.03 -16.47 -16.77
N CYS A 46 18.30 -16.60 -16.43
CA CYS A 46 18.77 -17.04 -15.12
C CYS A 46 19.62 -15.92 -14.50
N PRO A 47 19.35 -15.47 -13.26
CA PRO A 47 20.10 -14.38 -12.64
C PRO A 47 21.54 -14.78 -12.26
N HIS A 48 21.88 -16.07 -12.29
CA HIS A 48 23.23 -16.57 -11.99
C HIS A 48 23.63 -17.71 -12.94
N THR A 49 24.13 -17.38 -14.14
CA THR A 49 25.15 -18.22 -14.76
C THR A 49 26.50 -17.89 -14.11
N ALA A 50 26.69 -18.34 -12.88
CA ALA A 50 28.02 -18.51 -12.31
C ALA A 50 28.70 -19.64 -13.10
N GLY A 51 29.39 -19.29 -14.19
CA GLY A 51 30.03 -20.30 -15.04
C GLY A 51 30.64 -19.85 -16.37
N ALA A 52 30.62 -18.56 -16.72
CA ALA A 52 31.44 -18.06 -17.82
C ALA A 52 32.09 -16.73 -17.42
N ALA A 53 33.40 -16.67 -17.62
CA ALA A 53 34.28 -15.60 -17.22
C ALA A 53 33.79 -14.21 -17.66
N PHE A 54 34.16 -13.21 -16.85
CA PHE A 54 34.16 -11.78 -17.13
C PHE A 54 34.15 -11.43 -18.63
N VAL A 55 32.97 -11.15 -19.15
CA VAL A 55 32.77 -10.24 -20.29
C VAL A 55 32.02 -9.05 -19.71
N ALA A 56 32.61 -7.87 -19.86
CA ALA A 56 32.21 -6.54 -19.40
C ALA A 56 30.80 -6.38 -18.76
N ALA A 57 30.76 -5.63 -17.65
CA ALA A 57 29.54 -5.15 -17.01
C ALA A 57 28.51 -4.68 -18.06
N GLY A 58 27.37 -5.37 -18.14
CA GLY A 58 26.28 -5.06 -19.07
C GLY A 58 25.91 -6.18 -20.05
N VAL A 59 26.63 -7.31 -20.11
CA VAL A 59 26.26 -8.45 -20.97
C VAL A 59 25.42 -9.47 -20.19
N PHE A 60 24.09 -9.43 -20.39
CA PHE A 60 23.22 -10.55 -20.05
C PHE A 60 23.60 -11.74 -20.95
N VAL A 61 23.98 -12.88 -20.38
CA VAL A 61 24.11 -14.12 -21.15
C VAL A 61 22.69 -14.65 -21.37
N PRO A 62 22.13 -14.59 -22.60
CA PRO A 62 20.84 -15.19 -22.85
C PRO A 62 20.97 -16.69 -22.57
N GLY A 63 20.16 -17.24 -21.66
CA GLY A 63 20.03 -18.69 -21.57
C GLY A 63 19.40 -19.23 -22.86
N PRO A 64 19.31 -20.56 -23.01
CA PRO A 64 18.91 -21.18 -24.26
C PRO A 64 17.57 -20.60 -24.74
N THR A 65 17.57 -20.17 -26.00
CA THR A 65 16.37 -19.80 -26.74
C THR A 65 15.73 -21.05 -27.30
N PHE A 66 14.40 -21.09 -27.31
CA PHE A 66 13.65 -22.24 -27.80
C PHE A 66 12.33 -21.78 -28.43
N TRP A 67 11.83 -22.56 -29.39
CA TRP A 67 10.49 -22.36 -29.94
C TRP A 67 9.43 -23.02 -29.05
N ALA A 68 8.26 -22.39 -28.94
CA ALA A 68 7.08 -23.02 -28.34
C ALA A 68 5.80 -22.64 -29.09
N ALA A 69 4.97 -23.65 -29.40
CA ALA A 69 3.66 -23.50 -30.04
C ALA A 69 2.70 -22.65 -29.18
N THR A 70 2.72 -22.89 -27.88
CA THR A 70 1.96 -22.15 -26.88
C THR A 70 2.91 -21.52 -25.88
N PRO A 71 2.57 -20.35 -25.31
CA PRO A 71 3.40 -19.71 -24.28
C PRO A 71 3.75 -20.70 -23.17
N PRO A 72 5.05 -20.97 -22.92
CA PRO A 72 5.47 -21.75 -21.76
C PRO A 72 4.96 -21.08 -20.49
N PRO A 73 4.78 -21.82 -19.39
CA PRO A 73 4.60 -21.20 -18.10
C PRO A 73 5.84 -20.35 -17.82
N SER A 74 5.73 -19.04 -18.03
CA SER A 74 6.67 -18.09 -17.46
C SER A 74 6.58 -18.24 -15.94
N ARG A 75 7.50 -17.65 -15.18
CA ARG A 75 7.08 -17.26 -13.83
C ARG A 75 5.87 -16.36 -14.03
N THR A 76 4.69 -16.90 -13.84
CA THR A 76 3.45 -16.14 -13.78
C THR A 76 3.70 -15.20 -12.63
N VAL A 77 4.05 -13.96 -12.95
CA VAL A 77 4.06 -12.91 -11.95
C VAL A 77 2.62 -12.88 -11.46
N ASP A 78 2.44 -13.30 -10.22
CA ASP A 78 1.14 -13.35 -9.59
C ASP A 78 0.51 -11.95 -9.73
N PRO A 79 -0.64 -11.82 -10.42
CA PRO A 79 -1.29 -10.53 -10.59
C PRO A 79 -1.60 -9.84 -9.26
N GLU A 80 -1.76 -10.60 -8.18
CA GLU A 80 -1.92 -10.05 -6.83
C GLU A 80 -0.63 -9.35 -6.35
N VAL A 81 0.55 -9.88 -6.68
CA VAL A 81 1.84 -9.21 -6.39
C VAL A 81 1.96 -7.90 -7.16
N LEU A 82 1.50 -7.85 -8.42
CA LEU A 82 1.47 -6.59 -9.19
C LEU A 82 0.43 -5.61 -8.62
N ALA A 83 -0.69 -6.10 -8.09
CA ALA A 83 -1.67 -5.25 -7.40
C ALA A 83 -1.06 -4.60 -6.15
N LEU A 84 -0.30 -5.35 -5.34
CA LEU A 84 0.43 -4.80 -4.19
C LEU A 84 1.49 -3.77 -4.62
N GLN A 85 2.25 -4.05 -5.68
CA GLN A 85 3.22 -3.09 -6.23
C GLN A 85 2.54 -1.82 -6.79
N ALA A 86 1.35 -1.95 -7.38
CA ALA A 86 0.57 -0.81 -7.82
C ALA A 86 0.14 0.05 -6.60
N VAL A 87 -0.31 -0.57 -5.51
CA VAL A 87 -0.65 0.12 -4.26
C VAL A 87 0.55 0.85 -3.65
N ASP A 88 1.76 0.28 -3.69
CA ASP A 88 2.97 0.96 -3.21
C ASP A 88 3.25 2.27 -3.98
N ARG A 89 2.94 2.30 -5.28
CA ARG A 89 3.07 3.52 -6.11
C ARG A 89 2.04 4.59 -5.75
N MET A 90 0.91 4.22 -5.16
CA MET A 90 -0.10 5.18 -4.69
C MET A 90 0.37 6.01 -3.50
N ARG A 91 1.43 5.56 -2.79
CA ARG A 91 1.98 6.25 -1.60
C ARG A 91 0.92 6.56 -0.54
N LEU A 92 0.04 5.59 -0.27
CA LEU A 92 -1.03 5.76 0.70
C LEU A 92 -0.48 5.94 2.11
N SER A 93 -0.94 6.99 2.78
CA SER A 93 -0.59 7.35 4.14
C SER A 93 -1.77 7.13 5.10
N GLY A 94 -1.52 7.26 6.41
CA GLY A 94 -2.60 7.31 7.40
C GLY A 94 -3.52 8.52 7.19
N PRO A 95 -4.66 8.55 7.89
CA PRO A 95 -5.58 9.70 7.87
C PRO A 95 -4.85 11.02 8.16
N ASP A 96 -5.16 12.07 7.42
CA ASP A 96 -4.74 13.43 7.74
C ASP A 96 -5.61 13.96 8.89
N ILE A 97 -5.16 13.83 10.13
CA ILE A 97 -5.97 14.21 11.30
C ILE A 97 -6.03 15.74 11.41
N GLN A 98 -7.15 16.32 10.96
CA GLN A 98 -7.42 17.76 11.06
C GLN A 98 -8.13 18.12 12.36
N SER A 99 -8.98 17.22 12.85
CA SER A 99 -9.57 17.30 14.19
C SER A 99 -9.57 15.91 14.84
N PRO A 100 -9.07 15.77 16.07
CA PRO A 100 -8.52 16.83 16.91
C PRO A 100 -7.11 17.28 16.47
N ALA A 101 -6.83 18.58 16.59
CA ALA A 101 -5.56 19.17 16.16
C ALA A 101 -4.49 19.11 17.25
N ALA A 102 -3.25 18.83 16.83
CA ALA A 102 -2.09 18.82 17.72
C ALA A 102 -1.93 20.17 18.44
N GLY A 103 -1.56 20.11 19.73
CA GLY A 103 -1.28 21.30 20.54
C GLY A 103 -2.51 22.12 20.95
N ARG A 104 -3.73 21.71 20.56
CA ARG A 104 -4.97 22.28 21.08
C ARG A 104 -5.33 21.67 22.43
N ARG A 105 -6.05 22.47 23.23
CA ARG A 105 -6.66 22.05 24.49
C ARG A 105 -8.14 21.79 24.27
N TYR A 106 -8.61 20.69 24.81
CA TYR A 106 -9.99 20.25 24.80
C TYR A 106 -10.50 20.15 26.24
N LEU A 107 -11.82 20.13 26.39
CA LEU A 107 -12.46 20.14 27.70
C LEU A 107 -13.17 18.82 27.97
N VAL A 108 -13.09 18.34 29.20
CA VAL A 108 -13.94 17.26 29.70
C VAL A 108 -15.41 17.63 29.49
N GLY A 109 -16.21 16.67 29.02
CA GLY A 109 -17.65 16.82 28.77
C GLY A 109 -18.03 17.66 27.54
N MET A 110 -17.07 18.25 26.81
CA MET A 110 -17.35 18.94 25.55
C MET A 110 -17.26 17.97 24.36
N PRO A 111 -18.20 18.02 23.39
CA PRO A 111 -18.15 17.15 22.23
C PRO A 111 -16.97 17.48 21.34
N MET A 112 -16.11 16.50 21.13
CA MET A 112 -15.03 16.52 20.14
C MET A 112 -15.55 15.92 18.84
N TRP A 113 -15.43 16.67 17.75
CA TRP A 113 -15.72 16.16 16.41
C TRP A 113 -14.40 15.66 15.82
N MET A 114 -14.37 14.42 15.33
CA MET A 114 -13.19 13.92 14.62
C MET A 114 -13.37 14.15 13.13
N HIS A 115 -12.34 14.72 12.50
CA HIS A 115 -12.32 15.01 11.07
C HIS A 115 -10.96 14.67 10.47
N ALA A 116 -10.97 13.92 9.38
CA ALA A 116 -9.80 13.60 8.58
C ALA A 116 -9.84 14.29 7.21
N GLY A 117 -8.72 14.89 6.81
CA GLY A 117 -8.54 15.49 5.50
C GLY A 117 -8.61 14.45 4.37
N VAL A 118 -9.32 14.81 3.32
CA VAL A 118 -9.54 13.95 2.14
C VAL A 118 -8.56 14.32 1.04
N SER A 119 -7.77 13.34 0.61
CA SER A 119 -6.91 13.42 -0.57
C SER A 119 -6.78 12.02 -1.19
N PRO A 120 -6.25 11.90 -2.42
CA PRO A 120 -6.00 10.58 -3.02
C PRO A 120 -5.14 9.67 -2.12
N THR A 121 -4.16 10.21 -1.40
CA THR A 121 -3.24 9.39 -0.60
C THR A 121 -3.72 9.12 0.84
N THR A 122 -4.67 9.91 1.35
CA THR A 122 -5.15 9.80 2.75
C THR A 122 -6.54 9.18 2.88
N PHE A 123 -7.36 9.25 1.83
CA PHE A 123 -8.74 8.77 1.82
C PHE A 123 -9.16 8.08 0.50
N GLY A 124 -8.57 8.51 -0.62
CA GLY A 124 -8.85 7.97 -1.94
C GLY A 124 -10.11 8.58 -2.59
N PRO A 125 -10.49 8.08 -3.78
CA PRO A 125 -9.84 6.99 -4.50
C PRO A 125 -8.44 7.36 -5.02
N ASN A 126 -7.59 6.35 -5.18
CA ASN A 126 -6.28 6.46 -5.80
C ASN A 126 -6.01 5.23 -6.67
N THR A 127 -5.55 5.46 -7.89
CA THR A 127 -5.38 4.42 -8.91
C THR A 127 -3.95 4.44 -9.40
N ALA A 128 -3.35 3.24 -9.50
CA ALA A 128 -2.01 3.06 -10.03
C ALA A 128 -1.90 1.71 -10.71
N SER A 129 -0.87 1.54 -11.54
CA SER A 129 -0.60 0.29 -12.23
C SER A 129 0.84 -0.18 -12.00
N ALA A 130 1.04 -1.49 -12.06
CA ALA A 130 2.35 -2.13 -12.10
C ALA A 130 2.41 -3.11 -13.28
N THR A 131 3.60 -3.24 -13.86
CA THR A 131 3.84 -4.04 -15.06
C THR A 131 5.06 -4.92 -14.84
N ALA A 132 4.95 -6.20 -15.21
CA ALA A 132 6.07 -7.11 -15.31
C ALA A 132 5.95 -7.96 -16.58
N GLY A 133 6.95 -7.85 -17.46
CA GLY A 133 6.88 -8.47 -18.79
C GLY A 133 5.68 -7.95 -19.59
N ALA A 134 4.83 -8.86 -20.04
CA ALA A 134 3.60 -8.55 -20.79
C ALA A 134 2.37 -8.33 -19.91
N VAL A 135 2.50 -8.48 -18.58
CA VAL A 135 1.38 -8.38 -17.64
C VAL A 135 1.34 -6.99 -17.02
N THR A 136 0.20 -6.31 -17.11
CA THR A 136 -0.09 -5.07 -16.40
C THR A 136 -1.32 -5.27 -15.52
N VAL A 137 -1.22 -4.85 -14.25
CA VAL A 137 -2.31 -4.82 -13.29
C VAL A 137 -2.55 -3.39 -12.85
N THR A 138 -3.81 -2.99 -12.81
CA THR A 138 -4.27 -1.70 -12.30
C THR A 138 -5.04 -1.93 -11.01
N ALA A 139 -4.66 -1.24 -9.94
CA ALA A 139 -5.33 -1.26 -8.65
C ALA A 139 -5.94 0.11 -8.37
N THR A 140 -7.09 0.11 -7.68
CA THR A 140 -7.76 1.30 -7.16
C THR A 140 -8.03 1.11 -5.68
N ALA A 141 -7.53 2.01 -4.84
CA ALA A 141 -7.71 1.97 -3.40
C ALA A 141 -8.63 3.10 -2.93
N ARG A 142 -9.54 2.81 -1.99
CA ARG A 142 -10.39 3.80 -1.31
C ARG A 142 -10.62 3.44 0.16
N VAL A 143 -10.77 4.44 1.02
CA VAL A 143 -11.14 4.23 2.42
C VAL A 143 -12.63 3.90 2.54
N THR A 144 -12.94 2.88 3.34
CA THR A 144 -14.33 2.46 3.66
C THR A 144 -14.77 2.90 5.07
N GLY A 145 -13.82 3.30 5.93
CA GLY A 145 -14.10 3.79 7.27
C GLY A 145 -12.83 4.13 8.03
N ILE A 146 -12.99 4.84 9.16
CA ILE A 146 -11.88 5.22 10.05
C ILE A 146 -12.23 4.82 11.48
N ARG A 147 -11.34 4.03 12.10
CA ARG A 147 -11.40 3.64 13.51
C ARG A 147 -10.50 4.56 14.33
N TRP A 148 -11.08 5.24 15.31
CA TRP A 148 -10.39 6.18 16.21
C TRP A 148 -10.24 5.55 17.59
N ALA A 149 -9.02 5.27 18.03
CA ALA A 149 -8.72 4.97 19.42
C ALA A 149 -8.40 6.30 20.13
N MET A 150 -9.21 6.69 21.12
CA MET A 150 -9.15 8.02 21.72
C MET A 150 -8.11 8.14 22.84
N GLY A 151 -7.49 7.04 23.23
CA GLY A 151 -6.45 7.01 24.25
C GLY A 151 -6.98 6.98 25.69
N ASP A 152 -8.30 7.09 25.89
CA ASP A 152 -8.99 6.91 27.18
C ASP A 152 -9.63 5.52 27.32
N GLY A 153 -9.27 4.59 26.44
CA GLY A 153 -9.87 3.26 26.32
C GLY A 153 -11.06 3.19 25.35
N THR A 154 -11.60 4.33 24.90
CA THR A 154 -12.70 4.37 23.95
C THR A 154 -12.21 4.20 22.52
N THR A 155 -12.96 3.44 21.73
CA THR A 155 -12.80 3.36 20.28
C THR A 155 -14.09 3.78 19.58
N VAL A 156 -13.98 4.65 18.58
CA VAL A 156 -15.11 5.14 17.77
C VAL A 156 -14.87 4.76 16.31
N SER A 157 -15.87 4.13 15.68
CA SER A 157 -15.84 3.80 14.26
C SER A 157 -16.67 4.80 13.47
N CYS A 158 -16.04 5.49 12.53
CA CYS A 158 -16.67 6.48 11.67
C CYS A 158 -16.78 5.97 10.23
N PRO A 159 -17.93 6.14 9.55
CA PRO A 159 -18.16 5.62 8.20
C PRO A 159 -17.41 6.40 7.11
N GLY A 160 -16.79 7.53 7.45
CA GLY A 160 -16.10 8.39 6.50
C GLY A 160 -15.12 9.34 7.20
N PRO A 161 -14.77 10.47 6.58
CA PRO A 161 -13.81 11.41 7.14
C PRO A 161 -14.34 12.16 8.37
N GLY A 162 -15.65 12.12 8.64
CA GLY A 162 -16.30 12.90 9.71
C GLY A 162 -16.63 14.33 9.28
N ALA A 163 -17.60 14.96 9.93
CA ALA A 163 -18.00 16.33 9.63
C ALA A 163 -16.99 17.33 10.20
N LEU A 164 -16.71 18.39 9.44
CA LEU A 164 -15.84 19.48 9.91
C LEU A 164 -16.58 20.34 10.95
N TYR A 165 -15.99 20.49 12.13
CA TYR A 165 -16.51 21.39 13.15
C TYR A 165 -16.40 22.86 12.72
N LYS A 166 -17.45 23.64 13.01
CA LYS A 166 -17.45 25.11 12.89
C LYS A 166 -17.76 25.72 14.26
N PRO A 167 -17.14 26.85 14.64
CA PRO A 167 -17.41 27.50 15.93
C PRO A 167 -18.89 27.79 16.20
N SER A 168 -19.67 28.06 15.15
CA SER A 168 -21.12 28.29 15.24
C SER A 168 -21.92 27.09 15.77
N TYR A 169 -21.33 25.88 15.79
CA TYR A 169 -21.98 24.69 16.34
C TYR A 169 -21.88 24.59 17.86
N GLY A 170 -20.99 25.35 18.51
CA GLY A 170 -20.90 25.40 19.98
C GLY A 170 -20.75 24.01 20.59
N LYS A 171 -21.70 23.61 21.44
CA LYS A 171 -21.76 22.33 22.17
C LYS A 171 -22.54 21.22 21.45
N ARG A 172 -22.79 21.33 20.15
CA ARG A 172 -23.49 20.27 19.40
C ARG A 172 -22.59 19.05 19.27
N THR A 173 -23.18 17.86 19.42
CA THR A 173 -22.53 16.59 19.10
C THR A 173 -22.34 16.46 17.58
N SER A 174 -21.27 15.80 17.16
CA SER A 174 -21.04 15.48 15.75
C SER A 174 -22.18 14.60 15.21
N PRO A 175 -22.69 14.87 14.00
CA PRO A 175 -23.73 14.06 13.40
C PRO A 175 -23.24 12.68 12.92
N ASP A 176 -21.93 12.51 12.71
CA ASP A 176 -21.36 11.31 12.08
C ASP A 176 -20.12 10.73 12.79
N CYS A 177 -19.31 11.57 13.44
CA CYS A 177 -18.04 11.15 14.01
C CYS A 177 -17.63 12.06 15.17
N GLY A 178 -17.85 11.60 16.41
CA GLY A 178 -17.52 12.37 17.59
C GLY A 178 -17.29 11.54 18.84
N HIS A 179 -16.68 12.17 19.84
CA HIS A 179 -16.36 11.62 21.15
C HIS A 179 -16.49 12.68 22.23
N ALA A 180 -16.64 12.29 23.49
CA ALA A 180 -16.54 13.20 24.63
C ALA A 180 -15.73 12.52 25.75
N TYR A 181 -14.64 13.16 26.17
CA TYR A 181 -13.83 12.67 27.28
C TYR A 181 -14.53 12.91 28.61
N THR A 182 -14.50 11.92 29.50
CA THR A 182 -15.03 11.99 30.87
C THR A 182 -13.95 12.29 31.92
N HIS A 183 -12.68 12.11 31.56
CA HIS A 183 -11.53 12.34 32.45
C HIS A 183 -10.48 13.23 31.79
N THR A 184 -9.76 14.00 32.60
CA THR A 184 -8.63 14.81 32.11
C THR A 184 -7.49 13.91 31.61
N SER A 185 -6.63 14.47 30.77
CA SER A 185 -5.41 13.77 30.33
C SER A 185 -4.25 13.91 31.31
N ALA A 186 -4.45 14.44 32.52
CA ALA A 186 -3.38 14.78 33.46
C ALA A 186 -2.52 13.56 33.85
N ASP A 187 -3.18 12.41 34.09
CA ASP A 187 -2.55 11.15 34.49
C ASP A 187 -1.98 10.35 33.31
N GLN A 188 -2.12 10.86 32.08
CA GLN A 188 -1.59 10.22 30.89
C GLN A 188 -0.12 10.60 30.68
N SER A 189 0.61 9.79 29.92
CA SER A 189 2.00 10.09 29.55
C SER A 189 2.11 11.46 28.84
N GLY A 190 2.93 12.35 29.41
CA GLY A 190 3.08 13.73 28.93
C GLY A 190 1.81 14.59 29.07
N SER A 191 0.91 14.20 29.99
CA SER A 191 -0.39 14.83 30.27
C SER A 191 -1.28 15.00 29.03
N LYS A 192 -1.24 14.02 28.12
CA LYS A 192 -1.96 14.03 26.84
C LYS A 192 -2.53 12.64 26.50
N TYR A 193 -3.72 12.62 25.94
CA TYR A 193 -4.23 11.42 25.26
C TYR A 193 -3.53 11.25 23.91
N THR A 194 -3.17 10.01 23.59
CA THR A 194 -2.71 9.64 22.24
C THR A 194 -3.89 9.12 21.44
N VAL A 195 -4.36 9.93 20.51
CA VAL A 195 -5.45 9.59 19.61
C VAL A 195 -4.87 8.94 18.36
N SER A 196 -5.32 7.73 18.03
CA SER A 196 -4.90 6.99 16.83
C SER A 196 -6.06 6.85 15.85
N ALA A 197 -5.90 7.35 14.63
CA ALA A 197 -6.85 7.17 13.54
C ALA A 197 -6.34 6.10 12.59
N THR A 198 -7.12 5.04 12.38
CA THR A 198 -6.78 3.93 11.49
C THR A 198 -7.81 3.86 10.36
N SER A 199 -7.40 4.18 9.14
CA SER A 199 -8.24 4.02 7.96
C SER A 199 -8.20 2.59 7.45
N GLN A 200 -9.38 2.07 7.11
CA GLN A 200 -9.54 0.80 6.41
C GLN A 200 -9.66 1.07 4.92
N TRP A 201 -8.71 0.56 4.15
CA TRP A 201 -8.68 0.67 2.70
C TRP A 201 -9.20 -0.61 2.07
N GLN A 202 -10.11 -0.46 1.11
CA GLN A 202 -10.49 -1.49 0.15
C GLN A 202 -9.74 -1.23 -1.15
N VAL A 203 -9.06 -2.25 -1.66
CA VAL A 203 -8.33 -2.20 -2.93
C VAL A 203 -8.97 -3.18 -3.89
N ASP A 204 -9.43 -2.66 -5.02
CA ASP A 204 -9.92 -3.44 -6.15
C ASP A 204 -8.88 -3.41 -7.26
N TRP A 205 -8.56 -4.55 -7.87
CA TRP A 205 -7.58 -4.61 -8.95
C TRP A 205 -8.05 -5.48 -10.12
N VAL A 206 -7.53 -5.16 -11.30
CA VAL A 206 -7.79 -5.88 -12.55
C VAL A 206 -6.52 -5.96 -13.40
N GLY A 207 -6.28 -7.10 -14.02
CA GLY A 207 -5.16 -7.30 -14.94
C GLY A 207 -4.92 -8.78 -15.24
N ALA A 208 -4.23 -9.07 -16.35
CA ALA A 208 -3.97 -10.45 -16.80
C ALA A 208 -5.25 -11.32 -17.02
N GLY A 209 -6.40 -10.70 -17.30
CA GLY A 209 -7.68 -11.41 -17.38
C GLY A 209 -8.26 -11.82 -16.01
N GLN A 210 -7.65 -11.37 -14.92
CA GLN A 210 -8.08 -11.61 -13.54
C GLN A 210 -8.50 -10.30 -12.88
N HIS A 211 -9.25 -10.44 -11.79
CA HIS A 211 -9.58 -9.35 -10.88
C HIS A 211 -9.55 -9.88 -9.45
N GLY A 212 -9.38 -8.98 -8.49
CA GLY A 212 -9.37 -9.35 -7.08
C GLY A 212 -9.58 -8.15 -6.18
N GLN A 213 -9.72 -8.44 -4.90
CA GLN A 213 -9.89 -7.44 -3.87
C GLN A 213 -9.11 -7.85 -2.62
N PHE A 214 -8.51 -6.88 -1.95
CA PHE A 214 -7.96 -7.06 -0.61
C PHE A 214 -8.15 -5.80 0.23
N THR A 215 -7.91 -5.93 1.53
CA THR A 215 -7.98 -4.82 2.48
C THR A 215 -6.64 -4.55 3.13
N MET A 216 -6.42 -3.30 3.55
CA MET A 216 -5.26 -2.92 4.34
C MET A 216 -5.57 -1.74 5.24
N GLU A 217 -4.74 -1.52 6.26
CA GLU A 217 -4.90 -0.40 7.19
C GLU A 217 -3.76 0.62 7.03
N ARG A 218 -4.07 1.89 7.32
CA ARG A 218 -3.08 2.95 7.51
C ARG A 218 -3.41 3.72 8.77
N THR A 219 -2.40 4.06 9.56
CA THR A 219 -2.60 4.69 10.87
C THR A 219 -1.82 6.00 10.96
N SER A 220 -2.47 7.01 11.53
CA SER A 220 -1.87 8.27 11.97
C SER A 220 -2.19 8.50 13.44
N GLN A 221 -1.39 9.30 14.12
CA GLN A 221 -1.60 9.63 15.53
C GLN A 221 -1.45 11.12 15.80
N VAL A 222 -2.19 11.60 16.80
CA VAL A 222 -2.08 12.95 17.34
C VAL A 222 -2.15 12.89 18.86
N ARG A 223 -1.47 13.83 19.54
CA ARG A 223 -1.54 13.97 21.00
C ARG A 223 -2.29 15.23 21.38
N VAL A 224 -3.28 15.08 22.26
CA VAL A 224 -4.21 16.15 22.64
C VAL A 224 -4.27 16.30 24.15
N SER A 225 -4.37 17.54 24.62
CA SER A 225 -4.54 17.84 26.05
C SER A 225 -6.02 18.01 26.35
N VAL A 226 -6.53 17.30 27.35
CA VAL A 226 -7.90 17.41 27.84
C VAL A 226 -7.87 17.85 29.29
N GLY A 227 -8.49 18.98 29.60
CA GLY A 227 -8.56 19.53 30.95
C GLY A 227 -10.00 19.88 31.36
N GLU A 228 -10.16 20.27 32.61
CA GLU A 228 -11.41 20.84 33.10
C GLU A 228 -11.46 22.35 32.84
N LEU A 229 -12.67 22.90 32.69
CA LEU A 229 -12.85 24.35 32.65
C LEU A 229 -12.65 24.88 34.07
N GLN A 230 -11.47 25.43 34.35
CA GLN A 230 -11.21 26.14 35.60
C GLN A 230 -11.93 27.50 35.51
N ALA A 231 -12.99 27.68 36.30
CA ALA A 231 -13.55 29.01 36.50
C ALA A 231 -12.55 29.82 37.33
N LEU A 232 -12.10 30.96 36.80
CA LEU A 232 -11.45 31.97 37.63
C LEU A 232 -12.55 32.56 38.52
N GLY A 233 -12.58 32.15 39.78
CA GLY A 233 -13.34 32.81 40.84
C GLY A 233 -12.60 34.05 41.33
#